data_AF-A0A7G8FP97-F1
#
_entry.id   AF-A0A7G8FP97-F1
#
_cell.length_a   1.000
_cell.length_b   1.000
_cell.length_c   1.000
_cell.angle_alpha   90.00
_cell.angle_beta   90.00
_cell.angle_gamma   90.00
#
_symmetry.space_group_name_H-M   'P 1'
#
loop_
_entity.id
_entity.type
_entity.pdbx_description
1 polymer ?
#
loop_
_entity_poly.entity_id
_entity_poly.type
_entity_poly.pdbx_seq_one_letter_code
_entity_poly.pdbx_strand_id
1 'polypeptide(L)'
;MDLGAFFRNQSYVATLSTTKGDQSKAMSSYKDAQTFDCDLEAAAQACRFALNEMQMLVKKDAGQSFVANEKVRLGFANPAKLEVNLSASGAKTTVAVNSSNFGLGPIQGGHVKGVAETFLSNVKLQLGKNQASAPSAGDDLAGQLEKLAEMKAKGLLSDEEFAAAKAKLL
;
A
#
# COMPACT_ATOMS: atom_id res chain seq x y z
N MET A 1 20.17 24.71 12.15
CA MET A 1 18.74 24.38 11.99
C MET A 1 18.41 24.62 10.53
N ASP A 2 18.52 23.57 9.72
CA ASP A 2 18.32 23.64 8.27
C ASP A 2 16.92 23.10 7.95
N LEU A 3 15.97 23.99 7.69
CA LEU A 3 14.65 23.66 7.16
C LEU A 3 14.73 23.62 5.63
N GLY A 4 15.32 22.56 5.11
CA GLY A 4 15.40 22.27 3.68
C GLY A 4 14.07 21.76 3.11
N ALA A 5 13.26 22.71 2.61
CA ALA A 5 12.49 22.60 1.36
C ALA A 5 11.95 21.21 0.95
N PHE A 6 10.81 20.80 1.52
CA PHE A 6 9.92 19.77 0.96
C PHE A 6 9.15 20.33 -0.26
N PHE A 7 9.84 20.55 -1.38
CA PHE A 7 9.19 21.00 -2.61
C PHE A 7 8.59 19.81 -3.39
N ARG A 8 7.26 19.91 -3.56
CA ARG A 8 6.40 19.11 -4.44
C ARG A 8 7.04 18.91 -5.81
N ASN A 9 7.18 17.65 -6.23
CA ASN A 9 7.22 17.33 -7.65
C ASN A 9 6.22 16.20 -7.93
N GLN A 10 4.96 16.61 -8.11
CA GLN A 10 3.86 15.73 -8.53
C GLN A 10 3.75 15.86 -10.05
N SER A 11 4.51 15.04 -10.78
CA SER A 11 4.27 14.84 -12.20
C SER A 11 3.05 13.93 -12.36
N TYR A 12 1.86 14.52 -12.48
CA TYR A 12 0.67 13.79 -12.90
C TYR A 12 0.70 13.61 -14.41
N VAL A 13 0.95 12.39 -14.88
CA VAL A 13 0.71 12.01 -16.27
C VAL A 13 -0.56 11.16 -16.33
N ALA A 14 -1.70 11.81 -16.10
CA ALA A 14 -3.01 11.19 -16.31
C ALA A 14 -3.28 11.08 -17.82
N THR A 15 -2.85 9.97 -18.44
CA THR A 15 -3.17 9.71 -19.85
C THR A 15 -4.55 9.09 -19.94
N LEU A 16 -5.57 9.91 -20.16
CA LEU A 16 -6.91 9.45 -20.58
C LEU A 16 -6.83 9.01 -22.05
N SER A 17 -6.36 7.79 -22.31
CA SER A 17 -6.39 7.23 -23.66
C SER A 17 -7.79 6.75 -24.00
N THR A 18 -8.56 7.58 -24.71
CA THR A 18 -9.82 7.17 -25.38
C THR A 18 -9.47 6.70 -26.79
N THR A 19 -9.03 5.45 -26.96
CA THR A 19 -8.76 4.90 -28.29
C THR A 19 -10.07 4.54 -28.99
N LYS A 20 -10.33 5.23 -30.10
CA LYS A 20 -11.45 5.04 -31.00
C LYS A 20 -11.13 3.86 -31.93
N GLY A 21 -11.82 2.74 -31.73
CA GLY A 21 -11.90 1.65 -32.69
C GLY A 21 -11.03 0.43 -32.37
N ASP A 22 -11.47 -0.39 -31.43
CA ASP A 22 -11.21 -1.83 -31.42
C ASP A 22 -12.25 -2.48 -30.48
N GLN A 23 -12.38 -3.80 -30.44
CA GLN A 23 -13.42 -4.56 -29.72
C GLN A 23 -13.35 -4.46 -28.17
N SER A 24 -12.67 -3.44 -27.63
CA SER A 24 -12.55 -3.07 -26.22
C SER A 24 -13.72 -2.23 -25.67
N LYS A 25 -14.75 -1.96 -26.49
CA LYS A 25 -15.91 -1.08 -26.22
C LYS A 25 -16.84 -1.48 -25.07
N ALA A 26 -16.50 -2.48 -24.25
CA ALA A 26 -17.35 -2.98 -23.16
C ALA A 26 -16.77 -2.76 -21.75
N MET A 27 -15.58 -2.16 -21.61
CA MET A 27 -14.93 -2.01 -20.31
C MET A 27 -14.56 -0.55 -20.01
N SER A 28 -14.95 -0.08 -18.82
CA SER A 28 -14.42 1.15 -18.26
C SER A 28 -13.05 0.83 -17.66
N SER A 29 -12.05 1.66 -17.95
CA SER A 29 -10.71 1.51 -17.38
C SER A 29 -10.10 2.85 -17.02
N TYR A 30 -9.24 2.84 -16.01
CA TYR A 30 -8.49 3.98 -15.54
C TYR A 30 -7.07 3.55 -15.20
N LYS A 31 -6.09 4.29 -15.72
CA LYS A 31 -4.67 4.04 -15.49
C LYS A 31 -4.03 5.26 -14.87
N ASP A 32 -3.18 5.03 -13.89
CA ASP A 32 -2.38 6.06 -13.25
C ASP A 32 -1.05 5.48 -12.77
N ALA A 33 -0.07 6.33 -12.52
CA ALA A 33 1.21 5.92 -11.98
C ALA A 33 1.75 6.99 -11.03
N GLN A 34 2.20 6.56 -9.86
CA GLN A 34 2.85 7.44 -8.89
C GLN A 34 4.20 6.90 -8.49
N THR A 35 5.19 7.79 -8.45
CA THR A 35 6.53 7.48 -7.98
C THR A 35 6.67 7.91 -6.53
N PHE A 36 7.25 7.02 -5.73
CA PHE A 36 7.49 7.20 -4.31
C PHE A 36 8.99 7.07 -4.04
N ASP A 37 9.47 7.82 -3.04
CA ASP A 37 10.84 7.76 -2.55
C ASP A 37 10.94 6.63 -1.50
N CYS A 38 10.93 5.40 -2.00
CA CYS A 38 11.06 4.19 -1.20
C CYS A 38 11.63 3.06 -2.04
N ASP A 39 12.22 2.07 -1.36
CA ASP A 39 12.63 0.83 -2.00
C ASP A 39 11.41 0.01 -2.45
N LEU A 40 11.67 -0.95 -3.33
CA LEU A 40 10.63 -1.76 -3.96
C LEU A 40 9.90 -2.66 -2.97
N GLU A 41 10.57 -3.10 -1.91
CA GLU A 41 9.99 -3.97 -0.90
C GLU A 41 9.01 -3.19 -0.02
N ALA A 42 9.40 -1.99 0.42
CA ALA A 42 8.51 -1.08 1.15
C ALA A 42 7.27 -0.72 0.31
N ALA A 43 7.44 -0.46 -0.99
CA ALA A 43 6.32 -0.21 -1.90
C ALA A 43 5.40 -1.44 -2.03
N ALA A 44 5.97 -2.65 -2.16
CA ALA A 44 5.22 -3.90 -2.24
C ALA A 44 4.41 -4.17 -0.96
N GLN A 45 5.02 -3.97 0.21
CA GLN A 45 4.34 -4.09 1.50
C GLN A 45 3.18 -3.08 1.62
N ALA A 46 3.43 -1.81 1.29
CA ALA A 46 2.39 -0.77 1.30
C ALA A 46 1.23 -1.11 0.35
N CYS A 47 1.51 -1.67 -0.83
CA CYS A 47 0.48 -2.14 -1.76
C CYS A 47 -0.37 -3.26 -1.16
N ARG A 48 0.24 -4.26 -0.51
CA ARG A 48 -0.49 -5.35 0.15
C ARG A 48 -1.40 -4.83 1.27
N PHE A 49 -0.90 -3.90 2.09
CA PHE A 49 -1.71 -3.28 3.13
C PHE A 49 -2.88 -2.49 2.54
N ALA A 50 -2.65 -1.69 1.49
CA ALA A 50 -3.71 -0.93 0.83
C ALA A 50 -4.79 -1.85 0.23
N LEU A 51 -4.40 -2.96 -0.42
CA LEU A 51 -5.35 -3.96 -0.94
C LEU A 51 -6.19 -4.58 0.19
N ASN A 52 -5.56 -4.92 1.32
CA ASN A 52 -6.25 -5.47 2.47
C ASN A 52 -7.23 -4.46 3.09
N GLU A 53 -6.82 -3.19 3.22
CA GLU A 53 -7.68 -2.13 3.78
C GLU A 53 -8.91 -1.87 2.91
N MET A 54 -8.72 -1.89 1.59
CA MET A 54 -9.81 -1.83 0.61
C MET A 54 -10.63 -3.13 0.53
N GLN A 55 -10.27 -4.15 1.31
CA GLN A 55 -10.90 -5.47 1.32
C GLN A 55 -10.92 -6.15 -0.06
N MET A 56 -9.92 -5.86 -0.88
CA MET A 56 -9.75 -6.42 -2.23
C MET A 56 -9.35 -7.90 -2.15
N LEU A 57 -9.91 -8.72 -3.04
CA LEU A 57 -9.56 -10.13 -3.17
C LEU A 57 -8.35 -10.28 -4.08
N VAL A 58 -7.16 -10.46 -3.50
CA VAL A 58 -5.92 -10.70 -4.24
C VAL A 58 -6.01 -12.04 -4.97
N LYS A 59 -5.91 -12.01 -6.30
CA LYS A 59 -5.90 -13.18 -7.19
C LYS A 59 -4.48 -13.59 -7.58
N LYS A 60 -3.57 -12.62 -7.65
CA LYS A 60 -2.16 -12.84 -7.95
C LYS A 60 -1.32 -11.89 -7.12
N ASP A 61 -0.30 -12.42 -6.47
CA ASP A 61 0.80 -11.67 -5.86
C ASP A 61 2.12 -12.27 -6.38
N ALA A 62 2.82 -11.51 -7.23
CA ALA A 62 4.13 -11.86 -7.76
C ALA A 62 5.23 -10.90 -7.22
N GLY A 63 4.99 -10.25 -6.07
CA GLY A 63 5.90 -9.30 -5.43
C GLY A 63 5.95 -7.93 -6.10
N GLN A 64 6.17 -7.89 -7.41
CA GLN A 64 6.17 -6.64 -8.21
C GLN A 64 4.88 -6.44 -9.00
N SER A 65 4.04 -7.45 -9.07
CA SER A 65 2.78 -7.40 -9.83
C SER A 65 1.66 -8.01 -8.99
N PHE A 66 0.60 -7.24 -8.80
CA PHE A 66 -0.57 -7.64 -8.03
C PHE A 66 -1.79 -7.57 -8.93
N VAL A 67 -2.66 -8.56 -8.82
CA VAL A 67 -3.99 -8.52 -9.43
C VAL A 67 -5.00 -8.80 -8.34
N ALA A 68 -5.91 -7.86 -8.12
CA ALA A 68 -6.93 -7.98 -7.10
C ALA A 68 -8.29 -7.55 -7.65
N ASN A 69 -9.35 -8.20 -7.19
CA ASN A 69 -10.72 -7.87 -7.57
C ASN A 69 -11.47 -7.34 -6.36
N GLU A 70 -12.35 -6.38 -6.56
CA GLU A 70 -13.31 -6.01 -5.54
C GLU A 70 -14.19 -7.21 -5.17
N LYS A 71 -14.57 -7.27 -3.89
CA LYS A 71 -15.62 -8.19 -3.45
C LYS A 71 -16.91 -7.82 -4.17
N VAL A 72 -17.62 -8.84 -4.65
CA VAL A 72 -18.95 -8.63 -5.23
C VAL A 72 -19.86 -8.03 -4.15
N ARG A 73 -20.46 -6.88 -4.45
CA ARG A 73 -21.43 -6.19 -3.59
C ARG A 73 -22.67 -5.87 -4.42
N LEU A 74 -23.83 -5.79 -3.77
CA LEU A 74 -25.04 -5.29 -4.40
C LEU A 74 -24.87 -3.78 -4.63
N GLY A 75 -24.83 -3.35 -5.88
CA GLY A 75 -24.61 -1.94 -6.25
C GLY A 75 -24.84 -1.66 -7.73
N PHE A 76 -24.78 -0.38 -8.10
CA PHE A 76 -24.98 0.10 -9.48
C PHE A 76 -23.72 -0.03 -10.36
N ALA A 77 -22.58 -0.35 -9.76
CA ALA A 77 -21.30 -0.53 -10.45
C ALA A 77 -20.89 -2.00 -10.43
N ASN A 78 -20.31 -2.47 -11.53
CA ASN A 78 -19.72 -3.80 -11.56
C ASN A 78 -18.40 -3.79 -10.78
N PRO A 79 -18.02 -4.90 -10.12
CA PRO A 79 -16.78 -4.99 -9.36
C PRO A 79 -15.57 -4.67 -10.23
N ALA A 80 -14.67 -3.83 -9.73
CA ALA A 80 -13.44 -3.50 -10.41
C ALA A 80 -12.36 -4.57 -10.19
N LYS A 81 -11.60 -4.80 -11.25
CA LYS A 81 -10.31 -5.47 -11.27
C LYS A 81 -9.23 -4.40 -11.20
N LEU A 82 -8.36 -4.49 -10.21
CA LEU A 82 -7.19 -3.65 -10.04
C LEU A 82 -5.94 -4.46 -10.34
N GLU A 83 -5.12 -3.96 -11.26
CA GLU A 83 -3.80 -4.48 -11.57
C GLU A 83 -2.77 -3.45 -11.15
N VAL A 84 -1.79 -3.87 -10.37
CA VAL A 84 -0.74 -3.02 -9.84
C VAL A 84 0.59 -3.58 -10.32
N ASN A 85 1.46 -2.73 -10.86
CA ASN A 85 2.80 -3.09 -11.27
C ASN A 85 3.79 -2.12 -10.64
N LEU A 86 4.83 -2.66 -10.02
CA LEU A 86 5.91 -1.94 -9.38
C LEU A 86 7.13 -1.98 -10.28
N SER A 87 7.80 -0.83 -10.38
CA SER A 87 9.08 -0.73 -11.06
C SER A 87 10.02 0.15 -10.24
N ALA A 88 11.22 -0.36 -9.98
CA ALA A 88 12.26 0.38 -9.27
C ALA A 88 13.13 1.15 -10.26
N SER A 89 13.49 2.37 -9.88
CA SER A 89 14.47 3.20 -10.57
C SER A 89 15.36 3.88 -9.51
N GLY A 90 16.44 3.21 -9.14
CA GLY A 90 17.32 3.65 -8.04
C GLY A 90 16.62 3.56 -6.69
N ALA A 91 16.66 4.63 -5.90
CA ALA A 91 15.99 4.73 -4.60
C ALA A 91 14.48 5.05 -4.70
N LYS A 92 13.92 5.06 -5.91
CA LYS A 92 12.52 5.41 -6.17
C LYS A 92 11.77 4.23 -6.75
N THR A 93 10.54 4.03 -6.29
CA THR A 93 9.65 3.00 -6.82
C THR A 93 8.42 3.64 -7.42
N THR A 94 8.11 3.25 -8.65
CA THR A 94 6.88 3.65 -9.35
C THR A 94 5.83 2.58 -9.21
N VAL A 95 4.67 2.96 -8.70
CA VAL A 95 3.47 2.14 -8.57
C VAL A 95 2.55 2.52 -9.72
N ALA A 96 2.47 1.69 -10.74
CA ALA A 96 1.55 1.82 -11.85
C ALA A 96 0.29 1.00 -11.58
N VAL A 97 -0.88 1.60 -11.76
CA VAL A 97 -2.17 0.98 -11.49
C VAL A 97 -3.05 1.00 -12.74
N ASN A 98 -3.79 -0.09 -12.95
CA ASN A 98 -4.82 -0.21 -13.96
C ASN A 98 -6.07 -0.77 -13.30
N SER A 99 -7.08 0.07 -13.12
CA SER A 99 -8.39 -0.32 -12.63
C SER A 99 -9.33 -0.48 -13.81
N SER A 100 -10.10 -1.57 -13.84
CA SER A 100 -11.02 -1.85 -14.92
C SER A 100 -12.25 -2.59 -14.43
N ASN A 101 -13.40 -2.35 -15.04
CA ASN A 101 -14.59 -3.15 -14.80
C ASN A 101 -15.39 -3.35 -16.09
N PHE A 102 -16.28 -4.34 -16.06
CA PHE A 102 -17.21 -4.55 -17.16
C PHE A 102 -18.33 -3.50 -17.08
N GLY A 103 -18.67 -2.86 -18.19
CA GLY A 103 -19.75 -1.87 -18.25
C GLY A 103 -19.32 -0.51 -18.78
N LEU A 104 -20.30 0.22 -19.33
CA LEU A 104 -20.12 1.53 -19.93
C LEU A 104 -20.87 2.62 -19.16
N GLY A 105 -20.31 3.83 -19.19
CA GLY A 105 -20.98 5.05 -18.76
C GLY A 105 -20.30 5.75 -17.59
N PRO A 106 -20.74 6.99 -17.26
CA PRO A 106 -20.08 7.85 -16.29
C PRO A 106 -19.95 7.23 -14.89
N ILE A 107 -20.94 6.43 -14.48
CA ILE A 107 -20.95 5.76 -13.16
C ILE A 107 -19.84 4.71 -13.08
N GLN A 108 -19.69 3.87 -14.12
CA GLN A 108 -18.66 2.84 -14.17
C GLN A 108 -17.26 3.48 -14.25
N GLY A 109 -17.11 4.52 -15.09
CA GLY A 109 -15.87 5.30 -15.21
C GLY A 109 -15.45 5.97 -13.91
N GLY A 110 -16.38 6.62 -13.22
CA GLY A 110 -16.12 7.24 -11.92
C GLY A 110 -15.74 6.23 -10.85
N HIS A 111 -16.37 5.06 -10.86
CA HIS A 111 -16.05 3.96 -9.95
C HIS A 111 -14.62 3.43 -10.15
N VAL A 112 -14.26 3.02 -11.37
CA VAL A 112 -12.91 2.49 -11.65
C VAL A 112 -11.81 3.51 -11.32
N LYS A 113 -12.07 4.79 -11.61
CA LYS A 113 -11.19 5.89 -11.23
C LYS A 113 -11.06 6.01 -9.71
N GLY A 114 -12.18 6.07 -9.00
CA GLY A 114 -12.21 6.18 -7.55
C GLY A 114 -11.48 5.03 -6.84
N VAL A 115 -11.61 3.80 -7.36
CA VAL A 115 -10.85 2.64 -6.85
C VAL A 115 -9.35 2.85 -7.01
N ALA A 116 -8.88 3.27 -8.18
CA ALA A 116 -7.45 3.50 -8.42
C ALA A 116 -6.89 4.66 -7.56
N GLU A 117 -7.60 5.78 -7.47
CA GLU A 117 -7.20 6.94 -6.67
C GLU A 117 -7.18 6.62 -5.17
N THR A 118 -8.19 5.88 -4.69
CA THR A 118 -8.23 5.41 -3.29
C THR A 118 -7.06 4.49 -3.00
N PHE A 119 -6.77 3.55 -3.89
CA PHE A 119 -5.63 2.65 -3.73
C PHE A 119 -4.30 3.42 -3.63
N LEU A 120 -4.02 4.33 -4.56
CA LEU A 120 -2.79 5.13 -4.54
C LEU A 120 -2.72 6.02 -3.29
N SER A 121 -3.86 6.58 -2.86
CA SER A 121 -3.93 7.36 -1.61
C SER A 121 -3.60 6.50 -0.39
N ASN A 122 -4.12 5.28 -0.31
CA ASN A 122 -3.81 4.35 0.77
C ASN A 122 -2.35 3.91 0.74
N VAL A 123 -1.77 3.63 -0.42
CA VAL A 123 -0.33 3.35 -0.56
C VAL A 123 0.50 4.52 -0.03
N LYS A 124 0.16 5.75 -0.43
CA LYS A 124 0.84 6.96 0.07
C LYS A 124 0.75 7.09 1.59
N LEU A 125 -0.43 6.82 2.17
CA LEU A 125 -0.62 6.84 3.62
C LEU A 125 0.21 5.76 4.33
N GLN A 126 0.31 4.56 3.76
CA GLN A 126 1.10 3.47 4.34
C GLN A 126 2.60 3.78 4.27
N LEU A 127 3.09 4.34 3.15
CA LEU A 127 4.49 4.77 3.03
C LEU A 127 4.81 5.92 4.00
N GLY A 128 3.88 6.86 4.19
CA GLY A 128 4.05 7.94 5.18
C GLY A 128 4.06 7.45 6.64
N LYS A 129 3.36 6.34 6.94
CA LYS A 129 3.39 5.69 8.27
C LYS A 129 4.69 4.91 8.49
N ASN A 130 5.20 4.23 7.47
CA ASN A 130 6.42 3.44 7.57
C ASN A 130 7.69 4.31 7.75
N GLN A 131 7.64 5.59 7.36
CA GLN A 131 8.70 6.56 7.66
C GLN A 131 8.74 6.99 9.14
N ALA A 132 7.65 6.79 9.89
CA ALA A 132 7.58 7.02 11.34
C ALA A 132 7.87 5.76 12.17
N SER A 133 8.07 4.61 11.51
CA SER A 133 8.43 3.35 12.14
C SER A 133 9.46 2.66 11.28
N ALA A 134 10.71 3.14 11.36
CA ALA A 134 11.81 2.22 11.20
C ALA A 134 11.82 1.35 12.47
N PRO A 135 11.52 0.04 12.42
CA PRO A 135 12.07 -0.84 13.43
C PRO A 135 13.56 -0.86 13.11
N SER A 136 14.29 0.09 13.68
CA SER A 136 15.72 -0.06 13.86
C SER A 136 15.84 -1.40 14.58
N ALA A 137 16.53 -2.39 14.00
CA ALA A 137 16.68 -3.70 14.63
C ALA A 137 17.37 -3.65 16.02
N GLY A 138 17.82 -2.46 16.47
CA GLY A 138 18.20 -2.16 17.85
C GLY A 138 17.11 -1.57 18.75
N ASP A 139 16.06 -0.97 18.18
CA ASP A 139 14.91 -0.38 18.91
C ASP A 139 13.91 -1.47 19.35
N ASP A 140 13.76 -2.54 18.55
CA ASP A 140 12.97 -3.71 18.95
C ASP A 140 13.52 -4.39 20.22
N LEU A 141 14.86 -4.48 20.35
CA LEU A 141 15.48 -5.06 21.55
C LEU A 141 15.26 -4.16 22.77
N ALA A 142 15.48 -2.84 22.61
CA ALA A 142 15.27 -1.86 23.67
C ALA A 142 13.79 -1.81 24.09
N GLY A 143 12.87 -1.78 23.14
CA GLY A 143 11.43 -1.80 23.36
C GLY A 143 10.92 -3.10 23.99
N GLN A 144 11.49 -4.25 23.63
CA GLN A 144 11.19 -5.52 24.29
C GLN A 144 11.70 -5.56 25.74
N LEU A 145 12.88 -5.00 26.00
CA LEU A 145 13.41 -4.84 27.36
C LEU A 145 12.55 -3.87 28.21
N GLU A 146 12.09 -2.76 27.65
CA GLU A 146 11.19 -1.82 28.32
C GLU A 146 9.84 -2.46 28.64
N LYS A 147 9.26 -3.22 27.70
CA LYS A 147 7.99 -3.92 27.91
C LYS A 147 8.09 -5.01 28.99
N LEU A 148 9.20 -5.74 29.04
CA LEU A 148 9.48 -6.70 30.11
C LEU A 148 9.64 -5.99 31.47
N ALA A 149 10.30 -4.83 31.50
CA ALA A 149 10.46 -4.05 32.73
C ALA A 149 9.12 -3.49 33.24
N GLU A 150 8.24 -3.05 32.34
CA GLU A 150 6.89 -2.58 32.68
C GLU A 150 6.02 -3.72 33.23
N MET A 151 6.11 -4.92 32.65
CA MET A 151 5.40 -6.11 33.16
C MET A 151 5.90 -6.51 34.56
N LYS A 152 7.22 -6.43 34.81
CA LYS A 152 7.78 -6.63 36.15
C LYS A 152 7.27 -5.57 37.15
N ALA A 153 7.27 -4.29 36.76
CA ALA A 153 6.79 -3.20 37.60
C ALA A 153 5.29 -3.31 37.94
N LYS A 154 4.49 -3.88 37.04
CA LYS A 154 3.07 -4.22 37.27
C LYS A 154 2.86 -5.50 38.10
N GLY A 155 3.94 -6.19 38.48
CA GLY A 155 3.88 -7.45 39.22
C GLY A 155 3.36 -8.64 38.40
N LEU A 156 3.36 -8.53 37.06
CA LEU A 156 2.93 -9.60 36.14
C LEU A 156 4.03 -10.65 35.93
N LEU A 157 5.29 -10.29 36.19
CA LEU A 157 6.45 -11.17 36.08
C LEU A 157 7.23 -11.15 37.40
N SER A 158 7.62 -12.33 37.86
CA SER A 158 8.59 -12.50 38.95
C SER A 158 10.01 -12.17 38.47
N ASP A 159 10.92 -11.83 39.38
CA ASP A 159 12.33 -11.54 39.06
C ASP A 159 13.02 -12.67 38.27
N GLU A 160 12.70 -13.93 38.56
CA GLU A 160 13.22 -15.10 37.85
C GLU A 160 12.73 -15.18 36.39
N GLU A 161 11.44 -14.90 36.16
CA GLU A 161 10.83 -14.90 34.82
C GLU A 161 11.37 -13.76 33.96
N PHE A 162 11.60 -12.59 34.57
CA PHE A 162 12.21 -11.45 33.90
C PHE A 162 13.66 -11.76 33.49
N ALA A 163 14.45 -12.39 34.36
CA ALA A 163 15.83 -12.78 34.05
C ALA A 163 15.90 -13.82 32.92
N ALA A 164 15.01 -14.83 32.93
CA ALA A 164 14.93 -15.84 31.88
C ALA A 164 14.51 -15.25 30.53
N ALA A 165 13.53 -14.33 30.51
CA ALA A 165 13.10 -13.64 29.30
C ALA A 165 14.20 -12.73 28.74
N LYS A 166 14.92 -12.01 29.60
CA LYS A 166 16.07 -11.18 29.21
C LYS A 166 17.22 -12.02 28.64
N ALA A 167 17.54 -13.16 29.25
CA ALA A 167 18.58 -14.06 28.78
C ALA A 167 18.23 -14.74 27.44
N LYS A 168 16.94 -14.83 27.09
CA LYS A 168 16.48 -15.39 25.81
C LYS A 168 16.55 -14.37 24.66
N LEU A 169 16.68 -13.09 24.98
CA LEU A 169 16.74 -11.98 24.03
C LEU A 169 18.18 -11.52 23.72
N LEU A 170 19.16 -11.90 24.54
CA LEU A 170 20.59 -11.61 24.37
C LEU A 170 21.32 -12.82 23.77
#